data_AF-A0A3G8GVD2-F1
#
_entry.id   AF-A0A3G8GVD2-F1
#
_cell.length_a   1.000
_cell.length_b   1.000
_cell.length_c   1.000
_cell.angle_alpha   90.00
_cell.angle_beta   90.00
_cell.angle_gamma   90.00
#
_symmetry.space_group_name_H-M   'P 1'
#
loop_
_entity.id
_entity.type
_entity.pdbx_description
1 polymer ?
#
loop_
_entity_poly.entity_id
_entity_poly.type
_entity_poly.pdbx_seq_one_letter_code
_entity_poly.pdbx_strand_id
1 'polypeptide(L)'
;MKEIDIPRYVDNQPQLFFWELDEAIIFIGCLAGGISLGGYFTLVSMALGYGAVKAFRRFKNGSLEGILYHLCYWAGLMALNKQYQDSSKRDFFY
;
A
#
# COMPACT_ATOMS: atom_id res chain seq x y z
N MET A 1 -30.34 21.72 11.20
CA MET A 1 -29.10 20.99 10.83
C MET A 1 -29.51 19.86 9.90
N LYS A 2 -28.78 19.63 8.81
CA LYS A 2 -29.06 18.53 7.87
C LYS A 2 -28.24 17.34 8.33
N GLU A 3 -28.90 16.23 8.69
CA GLU A 3 -28.20 14.99 8.99
C GLU A 3 -27.62 14.44 7.69
N ILE A 4 -26.32 14.17 7.69
CA ILE A 4 -25.60 13.56 6.58
C ILE A 4 -25.21 12.17 7.06
N ASP A 5 -25.68 11.15 6.35
CA ASP A 5 -25.31 9.76 6.63
C ASP A 5 -23.86 9.54 6.18
N ILE A 6 -22.99 9.14 7.11
CA ILE A 6 -21.58 8.88 6.84
C ILE A 6 -21.45 7.39 6.52
N PRO A 7 -20.99 7.02 5.31
CA PRO A 7 -20.80 5.62 4.96
C PRO A 7 -19.83 4.95 5.94
N ARG A 8 -20.22 3.78 6.46
CA ARG A 8 -19.46 3.04 7.47
C ARG A 8 -18.02 2.70 7.05
N TYR A 9 -17.77 2.58 5.75
CA TYR A 9 -16.50 2.11 5.17
C TYR A 9 -15.75 3.21 4.41
N VAL A 10 -16.04 4.48 4.69
CA VAL A 10 -15.40 5.61 3.99
C VAL A 10 -13.89 5.64 4.22
N ASP A 11 -13.43 5.17 5.38
CA ASP A 11 -12.01 5.16 5.77
C ASP A 11 -11.33 3.79 5.55
N ASN A 12 -12.09 2.76 5.15
CA ASN A 12 -11.55 1.42 4.98
C ASN A 12 -10.67 1.34 3.73
N GLN A 13 -9.58 0.60 3.85
CA GLN A 13 -8.71 0.35 2.71
C GLN A 13 -9.45 -0.46 1.62
N PRO A 14 -9.25 -0.14 0.32
CA PRO A 14 -9.86 -0.91 -0.75
C PRO A 14 -9.41 -2.38 -0.71
N GLN A 15 -10.35 -3.28 -0.97
CA GLN A 15 -10.10 -4.72 -0.98
C GLN A 15 -10.02 -5.24 -2.43
N LEU A 16 -9.01 -6.05 -2.72
CA LEU A 16 -8.87 -6.79 -3.98
C LEU A 16 -9.03 -8.29 -3.69
N PHE A 17 -10.16 -8.86 -4.11
CA PHE A 17 -10.57 -10.23 -3.73
C PHE A 17 -10.57 -10.43 -2.21
N PHE A 18 -9.65 -11.25 -1.68
CA PHE A 18 -9.49 -11.57 -0.27
C PHE A 18 -8.31 -10.84 0.40
N TRP A 19 -7.65 -9.94 -0.33
CA TRP A 19 -6.52 -9.15 0.16
C TRP A 19 -6.87 -7.67 0.20
N GLU A 20 -6.26 -6.94 1.12
CA GLU A 20 -6.26 -5.49 1.05
C GLU A 20 -5.35 -5.01 -0.09
N LEU A 21 -5.60 -3.80 -0.60
CA LEU A 21 -4.93 -3.28 -1.78
C LEU A 21 -3.41 -3.20 -1.61
N ASP A 22 -2.91 -2.88 -0.41
CA ASP A 22 -1.48 -2.86 -0.12
C ASP A 22 -0.83 -4.24 -0.20
N GLU A 23 -1.45 -5.25 0.40
CA GLU A 23 -1.03 -6.65 0.33
C GLU A 23 -1.02 -7.15 -1.11
N ALA A 24 -2.05 -6.79 -1.88
CA ALA A 24 -2.14 -7.15 -3.29
C ALA A 24 -1.06 -6.49 -4.14
N ILE A 25 -0.79 -5.19 -3.94
CA ILE A 25 0.26 -4.46 -4.67
C ILE A 25 1.63 -5.09 -4.40
N ILE A 26 1.93 -5.51 -3.17
CA ILE A 26 3.20 -6.15 -2.83
C ILE A 26 3.35 -7.47 -3.60
N PHE A 27 2.32 -8.32 -3.58
CA PHE A 27 2.35 -9.58 -4.30
C PHE A 27 2.50 -9.38 -5.82
N ILE A 28 1.71 -8.47 -6.38
CA ILE A 28 1.75 -8.14 -7.82
C ILE A 28 3.12 -7.59 -8.19
N GLY A 29 3.73 -6.74 -7.36
CA GLY A 29 5.08 -6.22 -7.58
C GLY A 29 6.14 -7.32 -7.62
N CYS A 30 6.09 -8.27 -6.67
CA CYS A 30 6.97 -9.42 -6.67
C CYS A 30 6.77 -10.30 -7.92
N LEU A 31 5.51 -10.59 -8.26
CA LEU A 31 5.16 -11.42 -9.42
C LEU A 31 5.61 -10.75 -10.73
N ALA A 32 5.34 -9.45 -10.90
CA ALA A 32 5.77 -8.68 -12.06
C ALA A 32 7.30 -8.70 -12.22
N GLY A 33 8.05 -8.59 -11.11
CA GLY A 33 9.50 -8.75 -11.12
C GLY A 33 9.95 -10.13 -11.59
N GLY A 34 9.30 -11.19 -11.08
CA GLY A 34 9.61 -12.58 -11.47
C GLY A 34 9.24 -12.92 -12.91
N ILE A 35 8.14 -12.36 -13.43
CA ILE A 35 7.76 -12.46 -14.84
C ILE A 35 8.78 -11.74 -15.72
N SER A 36 9.23 -10.54 -15.31
CA SER A 36 10.22 -9.75 -16.06
C SER A 36 11.57 -10.48 -16.18
N LEU A 37 11.95 -11.27 -15.18
CA LEU A 37 13.15 -12.12 -15.21
C LEU A 37 12.96 -13.41 -16.03
N GLY A 38 11.70 -13.87 -16.18
CA GLY A 38 11.33 -15.03 -16.97
C GLY A 38 11.67 -16.40 -16.36
N GLY A 39 11.17 -17.47 -17.00
CA GLY A 39 11.48 -18.86 -16.65
C GLY A 39 11.09 -19.25 -15.22
N TYR A 40 12.00 -19.94 -14.51
CA TYR A 40 11.76 -20.40 -13.14
C TYR A 40 11.58 -19.26 -12.13
N PHE A 41 12.05 -18.04 -12.45
CA PHE A 41 11.88 -16.89 -11.57
C PHE A 41 10.42 -16.50 -11.37
N THR A 42 9.53 -16.81 -12.32
CA THR A 42 8.09 -16.60 -12.15
C THR A 42 7.54 -17.45 -11.01
N LEU A 43 7.87 -18.74 -10.96
CA LEU A 43 7.44 -19.64 -9.86
C LEU A 43 8.08 -19.25 -8.52
N VAL A 44 9.37 -18.91 -8.54
CA VAL A 44 10.07 -18.43 -7.33
C VAL A 44 9.42 -17.16 -6.80
N SER A 45 9.05 -16.22 -7.67
CA SER A 45 8.42 -14.96 -7.29
C SER A 45 7.03 -15.13 -6.66
N MET A 46 6.29 -16.19 -7.01
CA MET A 46 5.02 -16.50 -6.35
C MET A 46 5.25 -16.89 -4.88
N ALA A 47 6.22 -17.76 -4.62
CA ALA A 47 6.56 -18.18 -3.27
C ALA A 47 7.13 -17.01 -2.44
N LEU A 48 8.03 -16.23 -3.05
CA LEU A 48 8.61 -15.02 -2.44
C LEU A 48 7.54 -13.96 -2.17
N GLY A 49 6.64 -13.71 -3.12
CA GLY A 49 5.55 -12.76 -2.98
C GLY A 49 4.61 -13.13 -1.85
N TYR A 50 4.24 -14.42 -1.72
CA TYR A 50 3.44 -14.87 -0.58
C TYR A 50 4.16 -14.67 0.76
N GLY A 51 5.46 -14.97 0.81
CA GLY A 51 6.30 -14.70 1.99
C GLY A 51 6.36 -13.20 2.34
N ALA A 52 6.52 -12.35 1.33
CA ALA A 52 6.54 -10.89 1.48
C ALA A 52 5.22 -10.35 2.01
N VAL A 53 4.07 -10.81 1.48
CA VAL A 53 2.74 -10.43 1.99
C VAL A 53 2.57 -10.86 3.44
N LYS A 54 2.99 -12.07 3.81
CA LYS A 54 2.89 -12.55 5.20
C LYS A 54 3.73 -11.69 6.16
N ALA A 55 4.95 -11.34 5.77
CA ALA A 55 5.82 -10.47 6.55
C ALA A 55 5.24 -9.05 6.65
N PHE A 56 4.73 -8.51 5.54
CA PHE A 56 4.09 -7.20 5.51
C PHE A 56 2.83 -7.15 6.37
N ARG A 57 1.94 -8.15 6.27
CA ARG A 57 0.76 -8.25 7.14
C ARG A 57 1.13 -8.27 8.62
N ARG A 58 2.21 -8.98 8.99
CA ARG A 58 2.71 -9.00 10.38
C ARG A 58 3.16 -7.62 10.87
N PHE A 59 3.74 -6.81 9.98
CA PHE A 59 4.13 -5.41 10.24
C PHE A 59 2.90 -4.48 10.29
N LYS A 60 1.96 -4.65 9.36
CA LYS A 60 0.72 -3.88 9.26
C LYS A 60 -0.17 -4.02 10.50
N ASN A 61 -0.24 -5.22 11.10
CA ASN A 61 -1.10 -5.48 12.27
C ASN A 61 -0.80 -4.62 13.52
N GLY A 62 0.29 -3.87 13.56
CA GLY A 62 0.61 -2.91 14.62
C GLY A 62 0.69 -1.45 14.15
N SER A 63 0.29 -1.17 12.91
CA SER A 63 0.41 0.13 12.25
C SER A 63 -0.97 0.68 11.86
N LEU A 64 -1.02 1.94 11.39
CA LEU A 64 -2.25 2.50 10.80
C LEU A 64 -2.64 1.74 9.52
N GLU A 65 -3.95 1.69 9.24
CA GLU A 65 -4.47 1.25 7.95
C GLU A 65 -3.87 2.12 6.82
N GLY A 66 -3.57 1.52 5.66
CA GLY A 66 -2.94 2.24 4.56
C GLY A 66 -1.47 2.66 4.79
N ILE A 67 -0.75 2.04 5.75
CA ILE A 67 0.67 2.35 6.05
C ILE A 67 1.57 2.36 4.81
N LEU A 68 1.27 1.53 3.80
CA LEU A 68 2.04 1.50 2.55
C LEU A 68 2.03 2.87 1.84
N TYR A 69 0.87 3.52 1.78
CA TYR A 69 0.75 4.86 1.17
C TYR A 69 1.56 5.90 1.94
N HIS A 70 1.55 5.82 3.27
CA HIS A 70 2.37 6.69 4.12
C HIS A 70 3.86 6.46 3.92
N LEU A 71 4.30 5.21 3.74
CA LEU A 71 5.69 4.88 3.43
C LEU A 71 6.09 5.42 2.04
N CYS A 72 5.24 5.24 1.03
CA CYS A 72 5.46 5.79 -0.31
C CYS A 72 5.53 7.33 -0.29
N TYR A 73 4.67 7.98 0.49
CA TYR A 73 4.72 9.42 0.71
C TYR A 73 6.03 9.82 1.37
N TRP A 74 6.40 9.17 2.47
CA TRP A 74 7.63 9.46 3.20
C TRP A 74 8.87 9.30 2.32
N ALA A 75 8.90 8.25 1.49
CA ALA A 75 9.96 8.01 0.50
C ALA A 75 9.97 9.00 -0.67
N GLY A 76 8.97 9.89 -0.78
CA GLY A 76 8.86 10.88 -1.86
C GLY A 76 8.39 10.29 -3.19
N LEU A 77 7.82 9.08 -3.20
CA LEU A 77 7.38 8.40 -4.42
C LEU A 77 5.98 8.85 -4.87
N MET A 78 5.18 9.37 -3.95
CA MET A 78 3.79 9.76 -4.22
C MET A 78 3.33 10.87 -3.28
N ALA A 79 2.44 11.75 -3.74
CA ALA A 79 1.71 12.68 -2.88
C ALA A 79 0.68 11.93 -2.00
N LEU A 80 0.49 12.38 -0.76
CA LEU A 80 -0.49 11.76 0.13
C LEU A 80 -1.91 12.27 -0.16
N ASN A 81 -2.06 13.57 -0.39
CA ASN A 81 -3.32 14.19 -0.79
C ASN A 81 -3.07 15.53 -1.50
N LYS A 82 -4.15 16.29 -1.79
CA LYS A 82 -4.05 17.61 -2.45
C LYS A 82 -3.22 18.64 -1.68
N GLN A 83 -3.18 18.54 -0.35
CA GLN A 83 -2.43 19.44 0.55
C GLN A 83 -0.98 18.98 0.72
N TYR A 84 -0.77 17.70 0.99
CA TYR A 84 0.51 17.06 1.24
C TYR A 84 1.05 16.42 -0.05
N GLN A 85 1.62 17.27 -0.91
CA GLN A 85 2.17 16.88 -2.21
C GLN A 85 3.57 16.28 -2.12
N ASP A 86 4.37 16.71 -1.15
CA ASP A 86 5.78 16.41 -1.07
C ASP A 86 6.21 16.24 0.39
N SER A 87 6.76 15.07 0.72
CA SER A 87 7.26 14.76 2.07
C SER A 87 8.51 15.56 2.45
N SER A 88 9.28 16.01 1.46
CA SER A 88 10.52 16.75 1.69
C SER A 88 10.29 18.24 1.97
N LYS A 89 9.12 18.76 1.60
CA LYS A 89 8.75 20.14 1.91
C LYS A 89 8.42 20.26 3.39
N ARG A 90 9.19 21.12 4.06
CA ARG A 90 8.87 21.58 5.41
C ARG A 90 8.42 23.03 5.30
N ASP A 91 7.12 23.21 5.22
CA ASP A 91 6.53 24.55 5.25
C ASP A 91 6.59 25.04 6.70
N PHE A 92 7.68 25.75 7.03
CA PHE A 92 7.92 26.30 8.37
C PHE A 92 7.20 27.63 8.60
N PHE A 93 6.60 28.22 7.57
CA PHE A 93 5.93 29.52 7.65
C PHE A 93 4.59 29.49 6.92
N TYR A 94 3.53 29.73 7.69
CA TYR A 94 2.18 30.09 7.24
C TYR A 94 1.88 31.51 7.71
#